data_AF-A0A538M354-F1
#
_entry.id   AF-A0A538M354-F1
#
_cell.length_a   1.000
_cell.length_b   1.000
_cell.length_c   1.000
_cell.angle_alpha   90.00
_cell.angle_beta   90.00
_cell.angle_gamma   90.00
#
_symmetry.space_group_name_H-M   'P 1'
#
loop_
_entity.id
_entity.type
_entity.pdbx_description
1 polymer ?
#
loop_
_entity_poly.entity_id
_entity_poly.type
_entity_poly.pdbx_seq_one_letter_code
_entity_poly.pdbx_strand_id
1 'polypeptide(L)'
;MDAHVVETLNTWFTANTFRADLCRALAIAPLAVIGVLMVLAWSTPDSNAPEGRAELLLGVLAALGALLLNLALGHLYYRARPFLVLDVRPLLPEAVDSSLFSDHLAVAGAAAAALSVARRVFGWAALGFGALLAIGRVGAGVQYPSDCLVGAAAGAACFVVLLPLRGPVSRALAAAYPGAGEPEPRTEHAFAHRHRRGIAIVLALLLFGIGYGIRVIQDHGWKAAALRAEGMLQANSAPAPPDEYQTIPIETIAAGKSRVTYATVVGDVTQVSHELDGDYHIRVEGGGAFLVLEIQPEFPIAPPHIGQQITAWGVVRHDGLHNWWELHPLIGWQPGNVAAPLRTGTGSSD
;
A
#
# COMPACT_ATOMS: atom_id res chain seq x y z
N MET A 1 1.43 -16.80 -11.15
CA MET A 1 1.40 -17.35 -9.78
C MET A 1 0.88 -16.30 -8.81
N ASP A 2 1.54 -15.13 -8.71
CA ASP A 2 1.11 -14.03 -7.83
C ASP A 2 -0.35 -13.60 -8.01
N ALA A 3 -0.80 -13.34 -9.24
CA ALA A 3 -2.19 -12.90 -9.51
C ALA A 3 -3.23 -13.91 -9.00
N HIS A 4 -3.04 -15.19 -9.34
CA HIS A 4 -3.94 -16.27 -8.90
C HIS A 4 -4.03 -16.39 -7.36
N VAL A 5 -2.92 -16.18 -6.65
CA VAL A 5 -2.93 -16.19 -5.17
C VAL A 5 -3.70 -15.00 -4.63
N VAL A 6 -3.54 -13.80 -5.22
CA VAL A 6 -4.28 -12.61 -4.81
C VAL A 6 -5.77 -12.81 -5.05
N GLU A 7 -6.18 -13.21 -6.25
CA GLU A 7 -7.58 -13.47 -6.61
C GLU A 7 -8.21 -14.51 -5.66
N THR A 8 -7.55 -15.67 -5.49
CA THR A 8 -8.07 -16.75 -4.64
C THR A 8 -8.26 -16.31 -3.19
N LEU A 9 -7.28 -15.63 -2.61
CA LEU A 9 -7.39 -15.13 -1.23
C LEU A 9 -8.44 -14.03 -1.12
N ASN A 10 -8.47 -13.11 -2.09
CA ASN A 10 -9.41 -12.01 -2.09
C ASN A 10 -10.85 -12.51 -2.18
N THR A 11 -11.18 -13.38 -3.14
CA THR A 11 -12.50 -14.00 -3.26
C THR A 11 -12.91 -14.71 -1.97
N TRP A 12 -11.98 -15.41 -1.30
CA TRP A 12 -12.28 -16.08 -0.04
C TRP A 12 -12.61 -15.10 1.09
N PHE A 13 -11.85 -14.01 1.20
CA PHE A 13 -12.03 -12.97 2.22
C PHE A 13 -13.27 -12.11 1.97
N THR A 14 -13.63 -11.88 0.71
CA THR A 14 -14.76 -11.01 0.34
C THR A 14 -16.10 -11.74 0.35
N ALA A 15 -16.10 -13.06 0.50
CA ALA A 15 -17.29 -13.92 0.51
C ALA A 15 -18.34 -13.56 1.58
N ASN A 16 -17.95 -12.91 2.69
CA ASN A 16 -18.88 -12.38 3.69
C ASN A 16 -18.24 -11.27 4.54
N THR A 17 -19.08 -10.53 5.27
CA THR A 17 -18.66 -9.40 6.10
C THR A 17 -17.67 -9.79 7.19
N PHE A 18 -17.90 -10.90 7.90
CA PHE A 18 -17.01 -11.38 8.94
C PHE A 18 -15.59 -11.65 8.42
N ARG A 19 -15.46 -12.31 7.27
CA ARG A 19 -14.15 -12.58 6.64
C ARG A 19 -13.50 -11.29 6.12
N ALA A 20 -14.28 -10.36 5.58
CA ALA A 20 -13.77 -9.08 5.14
C ALA A 20 -13.19 -8.28 6.33
N ASP A 21 -13.90 -8.26 7.46
CA ASP A 21 -13.44 -7.62 8.69
C ASP A 21 -12.21 -8.31 9.27
N LEU A 22 -12.16 -9.65 9.24
CA LEU A 22 -10.98 -10.42 9.60
C LEU A 22 -9.79 -10.06 8.71
N CYS A 23 -9.98 -9.92 7.41
CA CYS A 23 -8.93 -9.54 6.46
C CYS A 23 -8.35 -8.15 6.80
N ARG A 24 -9.23 -7.16 7.02
CA ARG A 24 -8.82 -5.80 7.44
C ARG A 24 -8.02 -5.83 8.73
N ALA A 25 -8.47 -6.62 9.71
CA ALA A 25 -7.75 -6.79 10.96
C ALA A 25 -6.36 -7.41 10.73
N LEU A 26 -6.27 -8.48 9.94
CA LEU A 26 -4.98 -9.11 9.58
C LEU A 26 -4.05 -8.18 8.80
N ALA A 27 -4.59 -7.25 8.01
CA ALA A 27 -3.79 -6.34 7.22
C ALA A 27 -3.21 -5.15 8.02
N ILE A 28 -3.65 -4.93 9.26
CA ILE A 28 -3.24 -3.77 10.09
C ILE A 28 -2.75 -4.22 11.48
N ALA A 29 -3.56 -4.97 12.21
CA ALA A 29 -3.32 -5.29 13.62
C ALA A 29 -2.00 -6.02 13.88
N PRO A 30 -1.54 -6.97 13.04
CA PRO A 30 -0.26 -7.63 13.27
C PRO A 30 0.94 -6.67 13.31
N LEU A 31 0.94 -5.61 12.48
CA LEU A 31 2.01 -4.61 12.50
C LEU A 31 2.00 -3.83 13.82
N ALA A 32 0.81 -3.45 14.31
CA ALA A 32 0.67 -2.81 15.61
C ALA A 32 1.16 -3.72 16.75
N VAL A 33 0.83 -5.02 16.70
CA VAL A 33 1.31 -6.01 17.67
C VAL A 33 2.84 -6.13 17.62
N ILE A 34 3.48 -6.13 16.44
CA ILE A 34 4.94 -6.09 16.32
C ILE A 34 5.52 -4.84 16.98
N GLY A 35 4.88 -3.68 16.80
CA GLY A 35 5.24 -2.44 17.51
C GLY A 35 5.14 -2.58 19.03
N VAL A 36 4.07 -3.21 19.54
CA VAL A 36 3.92 -3.51 20.97
C VAL A 36 5.02 -4.46 21.44
N LEU A 37 5.37 -5.50 20.67
CA LEU A 37 6.48 -6.39 20.99
C LEU A 37 7.82 -5.65 21.08
N MET A 38 8.05 -4.64 20.23
CA MET A 38 9.24 -3.77 20.32
C MET A 38 9.27 -2.98 21.62
N VAL A 39 8.14 -2.42 22.06
CA VAL A 39 8.02 -1.66 23.32
C VAL A 39 8.17 -2.58 24.55
N LEU A 40 7.58 -3.78 24.50
CA LEU A 40 7.74 -4.78 25.56
C LEU A 40 9.18 -5.30 25.63
N ALA A 41 9.84 -5.48 24.48
CA ALA A 41 11.25 -5.82 24.42
C ALA A 41 12.10 -4.73 25.08
N TRP A 42 11.77 -3.46 24.83
CA TRP A 42 12.48 -2.33 25.44
C TRP A 42 12.39 -2.32 26.97
N SER A 43 11.25 -2.73 27.51
CA SER A 43 10.96 -2.67 28.95
C SER A 43 11.44 -3.88 29.75
N THR A 44 11.88 -4.96 29.09
CA THR A 44 12.20 -6.22 29.77
C THR A 44 13.70 -6.35 30.13
N PRO A 45 14.07 -6.99 31.27
CA PRO A 45 15.43 -6.99 31.81
C PRO A 45 16.53 -7.42 30.82
N ASP A 46 16.35 -8.53 30.08
CA ASP A 46 17.39 -9.02 29.14
C ASP A 46 17.66 -8.07 27.96
N SER A 47 16.76 -7.13 27.67
CA SER A 47 16.94 -6.10 26.64
C SER A 47 17.08 -4.69 27.21
N ASN A 48 17.03 -4.53 28.54
CA ASN A 48 17.47 -3.32 29.25
C ASN A 48 18.99 -3.16 29.25
N ALA A 49 19.74 -4.21 28.93
CA ALA A 49 21.15 -4.11 28.65
C ALA A 49 21.38 -3.12 27.48
N PRO A 50 22.44 -2.30 27.51
CA PRO A 50 22.73 -1.32 26.45
C PRO A 50 22.78 -1.92 25.04
N GLU A 51 23.19 -3.19 24.93
CA GLU A 51 23.24 -3.93 23.66
C GLU A 51 21.84 -4.26 23.12
N GLY A 52 20.93 -4.77 23.97
CA GLY A 52 19.56 -5.04 23.56
C GLY A 52 18.84 -3.78 23.10
N ARG A 53 18.99 -2.67 23.84
CA ARG A 53 18.44 -1.36 23.43
C ARG A 53 19.03 -0.86 22.11
N ALA A 54 20.34 -1.06 21.90
CA ALA A 54 20.97 -0.71 20.63
C ALA A 54 20.37 -1.51 19.48
N GLU A 55 20.14 -2.82 19.64
CA GLU A 55 19.52 -3.66 18.62
C GLU A 55 18.10 -3.20 18.28
N LEU A 56 17.28 -2.83 19.29
CA LEU A 56 15.93 -2.32 19.04
C LEU A 56 15.94 -0.97 18.30
N LEU A 57 16.84 -0.05 18.67
CA LEU A 57 17.00 1.22 17.97
C LEU A 57 17.47 1.04 16.53
N LEU A 58 18.42 0.13 16.30
CA LEU A 58 18.86 -0.20 14.95
C LEU A 58 17.73 -0.81 14.13
N GLY A 59 16.80 -1.55 14.75
CA GLY A 59 15.56 -2.01 14.13
C GLY A 59 14.68 -0.87 13.62
N VAL A 60 14.46 0.15 14.46
CA VAL A 60 13.70 1.35 14.06
C VAL A 60 14.40 2.10 12.93
N LEU A 61 15.72 2.30 13.03
CA LEU A 61 16.51 2.94 11.97
C LEU A 61 16.51 2.13 10.67
N ALA A 62 16.51 0.80 10.76
CA ALA A 62 16.40 -0.08 9.61
C ALA A 62 15.03 0.02 8.93
N ALA A 63 13.95 0.11 9.70
CA ALA A 63 12.61 0.33 9.16
C ALA A 63 12.53 1.66 8.39
N LEU A 64 13.04 2.75 8.98
CA LEU A 64 13.14 4.05 8.30
C LEU A 64 14.00 3.97 7.03
N GLY A 65 15.15 3.30 7.11
CA GLY A 65 16.02 3.09 5.96
C GLY A 65 15.36 2.30 4.84
N ALA A 66 14.56 1.29 5.17
CA ALA A 66 13.81 0.50 4.20
C ALA A 66 12.67 1.30 3.54
N LEU A 67 11.97 2.15 4.29
CA LEU A 67 10.97 3.06 3.73
C LEU A 67 11.59 4.09 2.78
N LEU A 68 12.74 4.68 3.16
CA LEU A 68 13.48 5.58 2.29
C LEU A 68 13.99 4.89 1.02
N LEU A 69 14.43 3.63 1.15
CA LEU A 69 14.79 2.81 0.00
C LEU A 69 13.58 2.55 -0.90
N ASN A 70 12.41 2.25 -0.33
CA ASN A 70 11.19 2.03 -1.11
C ASN A 70 10.79 3.30 -1.86
N LEU A 71 10.81 4.45 -1.18
CA LEU A 71 10.54 5.75 -1.80
C LEU A 71 11.49 6.03 -2.96
N ALA A 72 12.79 5.81 -2.77
CA ALA A 72 13.78 6.00 -3.83
C ALA A 72 13.56 5.03 -5.01
N LEU A 73 13.21 3.77 -4.74
CA LEU A 73 12.94 2.77 -5.78
C LEU A 73 11.60 2.98 -6.49
N GLY A 74 10.60 3.54 -5.82
CA GLY A 74 9.30 3.87 -6.41
C GLY A 74 9.39 4.92 -7.53
N HIS A 75 10.44 5.74 -7.52
CA HIS A 75 10.76 6.63 -8.64
C HIS A 75 11.44 5.93 -9.82
N LEU A 76 11.97 4.71 -9.62
CA LEU A 76 12.72 3.96 -10.63
C LEU A 76 11.89 2.83 -11.25
N TYR A 77 11.00 2.22 -10.48
CA TYR A 77 10.18 1.09 -10.89
C TYR A 77 8.77 1.20 -10.34
N TYR A 78 7.78 1.15 -11.24
CA TYR A 78 6.37 1.14 -10.89
C TYR A 78 5.78 -0.25 -11.15
N ARG A 79 5.17 -0.83 -10.12
CA ARG A 79 4.32 -2.03 -10.24
C ARG A 79 2.90 -1.64 -9.86
N ALA A 80 1.96 -1.79 -10.79
CA ALA A 80 0.54 -1.54 -10.50
C ALA A 80 0.08 -2.46 -9.36
N ARG A 81 -0.71 -1.93 -8.43
CA ARG A 81 -1.29 -2.72 -7.33
C ARG A 81 -2.34 -3.70 -7.85
N PRO A 82 -2.58 -4.82 -7.16
CA PRO A 82 -3.49 -5.84 -7.67
C PRO A 82 -4.91 -5.31 -7.93
N PHE A 83 -5.46 -4.46 -7.04
CA PHE A 83 -6.79 -3.87 -7.24
C PHE A 83 -6.92 -2.95 -8.47
N LEU A 84 -5.81 -2.55 -9.10
CA LEU A 84 -5.84 -1.74 -10.32
C LEU A 84 -5.94 -2.60 -11.59
N VAL A 85 -5.41 -3.83 -11.55
CA VAL A 85 -5.19 -4.63 -12.76
C VAL A 85 -5.80 -6.04 -12.70
N LEU A 86 -6.25 -6.48 -11.53
CA LEU A 86 -6.93 -7.76 -11.33
C LEU A 86 -8.38 -7.54 -10.92
N ASP A 87 -9.23 -8.54 -11.19
CA ASP A 87 -10.61 -8.58 -10.76
C ASP A 87 -10.71 -8.97 -9.27
N VAL A 88 -10.35 -8.04 -8.40
CA VAL A 88 -10.31 -8.24 -6.94
C VAL A 88 -10.96 -7.06 -6.22
N ARG A 89 -11.63 -7.36 -5.11
CA ARG A 89 -12.33 -6.38 -4.29
C ARG A 89 -11.41 -5.80 -3.22
N PRO A 90 -10.94 -4.53 -3.33
CA PRO A 90 -10.10 -3.92 -2.33
C PRO A 90 -10.83 -3.81 -0.98
N LEU A 91 -10.26 -4.38 0.07
CA LEU A 91 -10.84 -4.34 1.42
C LEU A 91 -10.34 -3.18 2.28
N LEU A 92 -9.32 -2.47 1.80
CA LEU A 92 -8.66 -1.35 2.47
C LEU A 92 -8.56 -0.17 1.51
N PRO A 93 -8.68 1.07 2.02
CA PRO A 93 -8.28 2.24 1.26
C PRO A 93 -6.75 2.24 1.11
N GLU A 94 -6.26 2.32 -0.12
CA GLU A 94 -4.83 2.33 -0.40
C GLU A 94 -4.56 3.33 -1.54
N ALA A 95 -3.44 4.04 -1.44
CA ALA A 95 -3.01 4.96 -2.48
C ALA A 95 -2.64 4.21 -3.77
N VAL A 96 -2.71 4.94 -4.89
CA VAL A 96 -2.39 4.41 -6.21
C VAL A 96 -0.92 4.69 -6.54
N ASP A 97 -0.07 4.13 -5.72
CA ASP A 97 1.37 4.15 -5.84
C ASP A 97 1.90 2.77 -6.26
N SER A 98 3.23 2.63 -6.32
CA SER A 98 3.85 1.35 -6.68
C SER A 98 3.59 0.32 -5.58
N SER A 99 3.21 -0.90 -5.98
CA SER A 99 3.09 -2.01 -5.06
C SER A 99 4.46 -2.52 -4.58
N LEU A 100 5.51 -2.41 -5.41
CA LEU A 100 6.82 -2.98 -5.09
C LEU A 100 7.70 -1.93 -4.37
N PHE A 101 8.28 -2.23 -3.20
CA PHE A 101 7.99 -3.36 -2.28
C PHE A 101 7.05 -2.91 -1.15
N SER A 102 6.51 -3.86 -0.38
CA SER A 102 5.52 -3.52 0.63
C SER A 102 6.13 -2.79 1.83
N ASP A 103 5.70 -1.54 2.07
CA ASP A 103 6.14 -0.72 3.23
C ASP A 103 5.85 -1.41 4.56
N HIS A 104 4.64 -1.96 4.70
CA HIS A 104 4.20 -2.62 5.93
C HIS A 104 5.09 -3.82 6.26
N LEU A 105 5.43 -4.63 5.24
CA LEU A 105 6.29 -5.78 5.42
C LEU A 105 7.76 -5.37 5.56
N ALA A 106 8.19 -4.24 4.98
CA ALA A 106 9.51 -3.68 5.22
C ALA A 106 9.71 -3.26 6.68
N VAL A 107 8.76 -2.54 7.25
CA VAL A 107 8.77 -2.19 8.68
C VAL A 107 8.70 -3.46 9.53
N ALA A 108 7.79 -4.40 9.22
CA ALA A 108 7.66 -5.65 9.97
C ALA A 108 8.94 -6.51 9.89
N GLY A 109 9.59 -6.58 8.73
CA GLY A 109 10.82 -7.34 8.51
C GLY A 109 12.01 -6.76 9.29
N ALA A 110 12.16 -5.43 9.29
CA ALA A 110 13.18 -4.75 10.10
C ALA A 110 12.97 -5.01 11.61
N ALA A 111 11.71 -4.86 12.08
CA ALA A 111 11.36 -5.11 13.48
C ALA A 111 11.52 -6.58 13.88
N ALA A 112 11.11 -7.53 13.04
CA ALA A 112 11.26 -8.96 13.29
C ALA A 112 12.74 -9.37 13.34
N ALA A 113 13.59 -8.82 12.48
CA ALA A 113 15.03 -9.04 12.52
C ALA A 113 15.65 -8.50 13.82
N ALA A 114 15.30 -7.28 14.22
CA ALA A 114 15.76 -6.68 15.47
C ALA A 114 15.32 -7.48 16.70
N LEU A 115 14.03 -7.85 16.77
CA LEU A 115 13.49 -8.69 17.83
C LEU A 115 14.14 -10.08 17.86
N SER A 116 14.50 -10.66 16.71
CA SER A 116 15.14 -11.98 16.66
C SER A 116 16.52 -11.99 17.29
N VAL A 117 17.25 -10.87 17.20
CA VAL A 117 18.56 -10.71 17.84
C VAL A 117 18.40 -10.38 19.33
N ALA A 118 17.56 -9.41 19.66
CA ALA A 118 17.38 -8.97 21.05
C ALA A 118 16.71 -10.05 21.92
N ARG A 119 15.59 -10.61 21.43
CA ARG A 119 14.75 -11.59 22.13
C ARG A 119 14.11 -12.58 21.15
N ARG A 120 14.77 -13.72 20.94
CA ARG A 120 14.34 -14.78 20.01
C ARG A 120 12.85 -15.14 20.08
N VAL A 121 12.24 -15.20 21.27
CA VAL A 121 10.80 -15.49 21.43
C VAL A 121 9.93 -14.43 20.76
N PHE A 122 10.26 -13.15 20.96
CA PHE A 122 9.55 -12.05 20.30
C PHE A 122 9.89 -11.97 18.82
N GLY A 123 11.09 -12.38 18.41
CA GLY A 123 11.45 -12.55 17.00
C GLY A 123 10.54 -13.56 16.30
N TRP A 124 10.36 -14.75 16.87
CA TRP A 124 9.45 -15.77 16.33
C TRP A 124 7.99 -15.29 16.31
N ALA A 125 7.53 -14.62 17.37
CA ALA A 125 6.20 -14.02 17.39
C ALA A 125 6.04 -12.97 16.28
N ALA A 126 7.02 -12.09 16.10
CA ALA A 126 7.00 -11.05 15.07
C ALA A 126 7.02 -11.63 13.65
N LEU A 127 7.75 -12.73 13.40
CA LEU A 127 7.70 -13.46 12.13
C LEU A 127 6.31 -14.05 11.87
N GLY A 128 5.67 -14.63 12.90
CA GLY A 128 4.30 -15.14 12.80
C GLY A 128 3.29 -14.02 12.47
N PHE A 129 3.37 -12.89 13.18
CA PHE A 129 2.54 -11.71 12.88
C PHE A 129 2.87 -11.10 11.51
N GLY A 130 4.12 -11.12 11.06
CA GLY A 130 4.51 -10.70 9.72
C GLY A 130 3.89 -11.57 8.63
N ALA A 131 3.80 -12.88 8.85
CA ALA A 131 3.09 -13.78 7.93
C ALA A 131 1.59 -13.49 7.89
N LEU A 132 0.96 -13.26 9.05
CA LEU A 132 -0.45 -12.84 9.13
C LEU A 132 -0.69 -11.50 8.43
N LEU A 133 0.24 -10.55 8.58
CA LEU A 133 0.21 -9.26 7.89
C LEU A 133 0.26 -9.44 6.37
N ALA A 134 1.17 -10.27 5.87
CA ALA A 134 1.26 -10.57 4.45
C ALA A 134 -0.04 -11.20 3.91
N ILE A 135 -0.63 -12.15 4.63
CA ILE A 135 -1.90 -12.78 4.26
C ILE A 135 -3.01 -11.72 4.20
N GLY A 136 -3.10 -10.83 5.18
CA GLY A 136 -4.09 -9.75 5.20
C GLY A 136 -3.91 -8.77 4.04
N ARG A 137 -2.68 -8.33 3.75
CA ARG A 137 -2.39 -7.37 2.66
C ARG A 137 -2.64 -7.99 1.27
N VAL A 138 -2.29 -9.26 1.08
CA VAL A 138 -2.59 -9.99 -0.17
C VAL A 138 -4.10 -10.24 -0.30
N GLY A 139 -4.74 -10.73 0.76
CA GLY A 139 -6.17 -10.99 0.79
C GLY A 139 -7.02 -9.74 0.61
N ALA A 140 -6.56 -8.58 1.06
CA ALA A 140 -7.22 -7.31 0.86
C ALA A 140 -7.12 -6.78 -0.58
N GLY A 141 -6.39 -7.46 -1.47
CA GLY A 141 -6.21 -7.04 -2.87
C GLY A 141 -5.23 -5.88 -3.06
N VAL A 142 -4.47 -5.49 -2.02
CA VAL A 142 -3.61 -4.30 -2.07
C VAL A 142 -2.14 -4.60 -2.37
N GLN A 143 -1.74 -5.88 -2.33
CA GLN A 143 -0.34 -6.28 -2.44
C GLN A 143 -0.15 -7.66 -3.07
N TYR A 144 0.91 -7.86 -3.86
CA TYR A 144 1.30 -9.20 -4.31
C TYR A 144 2.12 -9.97 -3.25
N PRO A 145 2.05 -11.31 -3.21
CA PRO A 145 2.87 -12.12 -2.31
C PRO A 145 4.38 -11.84 -2.44
N SER A 146 4.87 -11.64 -3.67
CA SER A 146 6.28 -11.30 -3.91
C SER A 146 6.67 -9.94 -3.33
N ASP A 147 5.79 -8.93 -3.39
CA ASP A 147 6.07 -7.61 -2.81
C ASP A 147 6.17 -7.68 -1.27
N CYS A 148 5.35 -8.53 -0.64
CA CYS A 148 5.42 -8.82 0.80
C CYS A 148 6.77 -9.45 1.17
N LEU A 149 7.22 -10.44 0.40
CA LEU A 149 8.50 -11.13 0.62
C LEU A 149 9.69 -10.17 0.41
N VAL A 150 9.67 -9.40 -0.68
CA VAL A 150 10.73 -8.41 -0.97
C VAL A 150 10.76 -7.33 0.10
N GLY A 151 9.60 -6.84 0.55
CA GLY A 151 9.53 -5.86 1.64
C GLY A 151 10.14 -6.40 2.92
N ALA A 152 9.69 -7.57 3.38
CA ALA A 152 10.24 -8.21 4.58
C ALA A 152 11.75 -8.44 4.49
N ALA A 153 12.24 -8.91 3.34
CA ALA A 153 13.66 -9.11 3.09
C ALA A 153 14.45 -7.79 3.09
N ALA A 154 13.92 -6.73 2.46
CA ALA A 154 14.55 -5.42 2.44
C ALA A 154 14.70 -4.84 3.85
N GLY A 155 13.64 -4.88 4.66
CA GLY A 155 13.68 -4.45 6.06
C GLY A 155 14.70 -5.22 6.90
N ALA A 156 14.68 -6.55 6.80
CA ALA A 156 15.64 -7.40 7.51
C ALA A 156 17.08 -7.14 7.06
N ALA A 157 17.31 -6.93 5.77
CA ALA A 157 18.63 -6.66 5.22
C ALA A 157 19.15 -5.28 5.64
N CYS A 158 18.30 -4.23 5.67
CA CYS A 158 18.64 -2.95 6.26
C CYS A 158 19.10 -3.10 7.72
N PHE A 159 18.42 -3.93 8.51
CA PHE A 159 18.83 -4.22 9.89
C PHE A 159 20.20 -4.91 9.95
N VAL A 160 20.44 -5.92 9.12
CA VAL A 160 21.73 -6.61 9.09
C VAL A 160 22.88 -5.67 8.67
N VAL A 161 22.63 -4.74 7.75
CA VAL A 161 23.62 -3.72 7.35
C VAL A 161 23.94 -2.77 8.50
N LEU A 162 22.95 -2.41 9.32
CA LEU A 162 23.14 -1.55 10.49
C LEU A 162 23.68 -2.31 11.71
N LEU A 163 23.51 -3.63 11.78
CA LEU A 163 23.90 -4.45 12.92
C LEU A 163 25.36 -4.22 13.38
N PRO A 164 26.39 -4.07 12.50
CA PRO A 164 27.75 -3.63 12.86
C PRO A 164 27.83 -2.45 13.85
N LEU A 165 26.87 -1.53 13.80
CA LEU A 165 26.80 -0.35 14.65
C LEU A 165 26.29 -0.63 16.08
N ARG A 166 25.89 -1.87 16.41
CA ARG A 166 25.35 -2.17 17.75
C ARG A 166 26.32 -1.81 18.89
N GLY A 167 27.63 -2.04 18.71
CA GLY A 167 28.66 -1.81 19.71
C GLY A 167 28.99 -0.34 19.96
N PRO A 168 29.14 0.52 18.93
CA PRO A 168 29.21 1.96 19.16
C PRO A 168 27.92 2.53 19.72
N VAL A 169 26.75 2.08 19.24
CA VAL A 169 25.44 2.56 19.74
C VAL A 169 25.23 2.13 21.20
N SER A 170 25.54 0.89 21.58
CA SER A 170 25.38 0.41 22.96
C SER A 170 26.26 1.20 23.92
N ARG A 171 27.51 1.52 23.55
CA ARG A 171 28.40 2.37 24.35
C ARG A 171 27.86 3.79 24.50
N ALA A 172 27.32 4.37 23.43
CA ALA A 172 26.70 5.69 23.48
C ALA A 172 25.47 5.69 24.40
N LEU A 173 24.62 4.67 24.33
CA LEU A 173 23.46 4.51 25.20
C LEU A 173 23.85 4.32 26.66
N ALA A 174 24.89 3.53 26.94
CA ALA A 174 25.41 3.33 28.29
C ALA A 174 25.97 4.63 28.88
N ALA A 175 26.69 5.42 28.07
CA ALA A 175 27.19 6.74 28.49
C ALA A 175 26.06 7.75 28.76
N ALA A 176 24.95 7.67 28.00
CA ALA A 176 23.79 8.53 28.18
C ALA A 176 22.89 8.13 29.37
N TYR A 177 22.90 6.85 29.77
CA TYR A 177 22.09 6.32 30.88
C TYR A 177 22.96 5.51 31.87
N PRO A 178 23.69 6.16 32.79
CA PRO A 178 24.65 5.53 33.71
C PRO A 178 24.05 4.59 34.79
N GLY A 179 22.80 4.12 34.65
CA GLY A 179 22.14 3.19 35.57
C GLY A 179 21.71 1.85 34.96
N ALA A 180 21.95 1.61 33.67
CA ALA A 180 21.73 0.31 33.05
C ALA A 180 22.96 -0.58 33.31
N GLY A 181 22.77 -1.71 34.01
CA GLY A 181 23.84 -2.59 34.48
C GLY A 181 24.90 -2.93 33.42
N GLU A 182 26.11 -3.23 33.90
CA GLU A 182 27.24 -3.56 33.03
C GLU A 182 26.86 -4.65 32.01
N PRO A 183 27.32 -4.52 30.75
CA PRO A 183 26.97 -5.46 29.70
C PRO A 183 27.50 -6.84 30.06
N GLU A 184 26.62 -7.76 30.45
CA GLU A 184 26.98 -9.16 30.58
C GLU A 184 27.33 -9.66 29.16
N PRO A 185 28.54 -10.22 28.93
CA PRO A 185 28.93 -10.66 27.61
C PRO A 185 28.08 -11.86 27.21
N ARG A 186 27.01 -11.62 26.44
CA ARG A 186 26.30 -12.69 25.73
C ARG A 186 27.33 -13.37 24.84
N THR A 187 27.50 -14.68 25.03
CA THR A 187 28.42 -15.51 24.22
C THR A 187 27.97 -15.48 22.77
N GLU A 188 28.49 -14.51 22.02
CA GLU A 188 28.30 -14.45 20.58
C GLU A 188 28.94 -15.66 19.94
N HIS A 189 28.18 -16.40 19.11
CA HIS A 189 28.73 -17.48 18.32
C HIS A 189 29.91 -16.95 17.49
N ALA A 190 31.12 -17.49 17.74
CA ALA A 190 32.39 -17.02 17.18
C ALA A 190 32.41 -16.88 15.64
N PHE A 191 31.55 -17.63 14.97
CA PHE A 191 31.35 -17.58 13.51
C PHE A 191 30.74 -16.25 13.04
N ALA A 192 29.70 -15.76 13.73
CA ALA A 192 28.99 -14.53 13.38
C ALA A 192 29.87 -13.31 13.58
N HIS A 193 30.65 -13.26 14.67
CA HIS A 193 31.57 -12.16 14.94
C HIS A 193 32.70 -12.06 13.91
N ARG A 194 33.27 -13.20 13.50
CA ARG A 194 34.37 -13.26 12.53
C ARG A 194 33.95 -12.82 11.12
N HIS A 195 32.74 -13.17 10.68
CA HIS A 195 32.26 -12.90 9.32
C HIS A 195 31.29 -11.71 9.23
N ARG A 196 31.00 -11.02 10.33
CA ARG A 196 30.01 -9.93 10.41
C ARG A 196 30.21 -8.85 9.35
N ARG A 197 31.46 -8.45 9.12
CA ARG A 197 31.82 -7.45 8.10
C ARG A 197 31.61 -8.00 6.69
N GLY A 198 32.01 -9.25 6.43
CA GLY A 198 31.83 -9.89 5.12
C GLY A 198 30.36 -10.12 4.78
N ILE A 199 29.56 -10.59 5.74
CA ILE A 199 28.11 -10.80 5.58
C ILE A 199 27.40 -9.47 5.35
N ALA A 200 27.71 -8.44 6.15
CA ALA A 200 27.13 -7.11 5.97
C ALA A 200 27.53 -6.48 4.62
N ILE A 201 28.77 -6.66 4.18
CA ILE A 201 29.23 -6.19 2.87
C ILE A 201 28.55 -6.96 1.75
N VAL A 202 28.45 -8.29 1.82
CA VAL A 202 27.77 -9.10 0.79
C VAL A 202 26.28 -8.78 0.72
N LEU A 203 25.60 -8.61 1.87
CA LEU A 203 24.19 -8.19 1.90
C LEU A 203 24.00 -6.76 1.43
N ALA A 204 24.90 -5.84 1.79
CA ALA A 204 24.90 -4.48 1.26
C ALA A 204 25.15 -4.48 -0.24
N LEU A 205 26.06 -5.31 -0.75
CA LEU A 205 26.33 -5.47 -2.18
C LEU A 205 25.22 -6.22 -2.92
N LEU A 206 24.46 -7.09 -2.27
CA LEU A 206 23.26 -7.71 -2.83
C LEU A 206 22.10 -6.71 -2.87
N LEU A 207 21.87 -5.96 -1.79
CA LEU A 207 20.90 -4.86 -1.75
C LEU A 207 21.24 -3.77 -2.77
N PHE A 208 22.51 -3.37 -2.80
CA PHE A 208 23.02 -2.39 -3.74
C PHE A 208 23.11 -2.97 -5.15
N GLY A 209 23.41 -4.26 -5.33
CA GLY A 209 23.48 -4.94 -6.62
C GLY A 209 22.10 -5.18 -7.24
N ILE A 210 21.07 -5.42 -6.43
CA ILE A 210 19.67 -5.39 -6.86
C ILE A 210 19.29 -3.94 -7.24
N GLY A 211 19.66 -2.95 -6.42
CA GLY A 211 19.42 -1.53 -6.73
C GLY A 211 20.24 -0.97 -7.92
N TYR A 212 21.44 -1.51 -8.18
CA TYR A 212 22.37 -1.08 -9.22
C TYR A 212 22.20 -1.88 -10.52
N GLY A 213 21.74 -3.12 -10.45
CA GLY A 213 21.24 -3.87 -11.62
C GLY A 213 20.07 -3.16 -12.28
N ILE A 214 19.30 -2.39 -11.51
CA ILE A 214 18.24 -1.50 -12.00
C ILE A 214 18.83 -0.22 -12.61
N ARG A 215 19.95 0.34 -12.10
CA ARG A 215 20.65 1.51 -12.68
C ARG A 215 21.15 1.34 -14.12
N VAL A 216 21.32 0.11 -14.61
CA VAL A 216 21.70 -0.16 -16.01
C VAL A 216 20.57 0.18 -17.00
N ILE A 217 19.34 0.41 -16.52
CA ILE A 217 18.18 0.75 -17.36
C ILE A 217 17.97 2.28 -17.34
N GLN A 218 18.76 3.07 -18.04
CA GLN A 218 18.70 4.55 -18.07
C GLN A 218 17.34 5.22 -18.47
N ASP A 219 16.21 4.50 -18.55
CA ASP A 219 14.88 5.02 -18.94
C ASP A 219 14.00 5.49 -17.75
N HIS A 220 14.60 5.73 -16.57
CA HIS A 220 13.97 5.74 -15.24
C HIS A 220 12.81 6.72 -14.96
N GLY A 221 12.45 7.66 -15.84
CA GLY A 221 11.24 8.47 -15.66
C GLY A 221 10.07 7.98 -16.51
N TRP A 222 10.36 7.60 -17.74
CA TRP A 222 9.34 7.37 -18.76
C TRP A 222 8.79 5.96 -18.74
N LYS A 223 9.60 4.94 -18.41
CA LYS A 223 9.07 3.57 -18.24
C LYS A 223 8.20 3.44 -17.00
N ALA A 224 8.57 4.06 -15.88
CA ALA A 224 7.74 4.07 -14.68
C ALA A 224 6.44 4.88 -14.91
N ALA A 225 6.52 6.03 -15.58
CA ALA A 225 5.33 6.79 -15.98
C ALA A 225 4.46 6.03 -17.00
N ALA A 226 5.07 5.36 -17.99
CA ALA A 226 4.35 4.55 -18.97
C ALA A 226 3.72 3.31 -18.35
N LEU A 227 4.39 2.61 -17.43
CA LEU A 227 3.83 1.47 -16.69
C LEU A 227 2.73 1.90 -15.72
N ARG A 228 2.85 3.10 -15.12
CA ARG A 228 1.76 3.72 -14.36
C ARG A 228 0.58 4.00 -15.27
N ALA A 229 0.80 4.67 -16.40
CA ALA A 229 -0.23 4.93 -17.40
C ALA A 229 -0.86 3.63 -17.93
N GLU A 230 -0.07 2.58 -18.19
CA GLU A 230 -0.55 1.27 -18.67
C GLU A 230 -1.38 0.54 -17.60
N GLY A 231 -0.93 0.54 -16.34
CA GLY A 231 -1.71 0.01 -15.21
C GLY A 231 -3.03 0.75 -15.02
N MET A 232 -3.06 2.08 -15.21
CA MET A 232 -4.31 2.85 -15.19
C MET A 232 -5.17 2.58 -16.42
N LEU A 233 -4.58 2.49 -17.62
CA LEU A 233 -5.33 2.17 -18.84
C LEU A 233 -6.05 0.81 -18.74
N GLN A 234 -5.42 -0.17 -18.08
CA GLN A 234 -6.06 -1.46 -17.76
C GLN A 234 -7.24 -1.30 -16.79
N ALA A 235 -7.12 -0.46 -15.75
CA ALA A 235 -8.22 -0.12 -14.84
C ALA A 235 -9.38 0.61 -15.55
N ASN A 236 -9.06 1.45 -16.53
CA ASN A 236 -9.98 2.34 -17.24
C ASN A 236 -10.80 1.64 -18.35
N SER A 237 -10.60 0.34 -18.58
CA SER A 237 -11.20 -0.40 -19.71
C SER A 237 -12.51 -1.13 -19.37
N ALA A 238 -13.05 -0.96 -18.15
CA ALA A 238 -14.26 -1.68 -17.75
C ALA A 238 -15.49 -1.24 -18.56
N PRO A 239 -16.24 -2.16 -19.20
CA PRO A 239 -17.39 -1.83 -20.05
C PRO A 239 -18.63 -1.43 -19.25
N ALA A 240 -18.62 -1.67 -17.94
CA ALA A 240 -19.68 -1.35 -17.00
C ALA A 240 -19.07 -1.07 -15.62
N PRO A 241 -19.76 -0.29 -14.77
CA PRO A 241 -19.33 -0.10 -13.38
C PRO A 241 -19.22 -1.46 -12.66
N PRO A 242 -18.12 -1.73 -11.92
CA PRO A 242 -18.01 -2.93 -11.10
C PRO A 242 -19.10 -2.98 -10.01
N ASP A 243 -19.50 -4.19 -9.59
CA ASP A 243 -20.56 -4.42 -8.58
C ASP A 243 -20.36 -3.67 -7.25
N GLU A 244 -19.11 -3.29 -6.96
CA GLU A 244 -18.71 -2.55 -5.77
C GLU A 244 -19.13 -1.07 -5.80
N TYR A 245 -19.26 -0.49 -6.99
CA TYR A 245 -19.65 0.90 -7.19
C TYR A 245 -21.16 0.98 -7.25
N GLN A 246 -21.78 1.07 -6.08
CA GLN A 246 -23.23 1.16 -5.97
C GLN A 246 -23.74 2.40 -6.72
N THR A 247 -24.77 2.21 -7.53
CA THR A 247 -25.43 3.33 -8.22
C THR A 247 -26.14 4.19 -7.19
N ILE A 248 -25.66 5.42 -7.02
CA ILE A 248 -26.21 6.40 -6.08
C ILE A 248 -26.64 7.64 -6.84
N PRO A 249 -27.85 8.16 -6.58
CA PRO A 249 -28.28 9.43 -7.18
C PRO A 249 -27.36 10.59 -6.78
N ILE A 250 -27.03 11.44 -7.75
CA ILE A 250 -26.12 12.59 -7.57
C ILE A 250 -26.57 13.47 -6.40
N GLU A 251 -27.87 13.74 -6.30
CA GLU A 251 -28.48 14.54 -5.23
C GLU A 251 -28.26 13.95 -3.83
N THR A 252 -28.10 12.62 -3.72
CA THR A 252 -27.85 11.96 -2.43
C THR A 252 -26.40 12.17 -1.98
N ILE A 253 -25.45 12.13 -2.92
CA ILE A 253 -24.04 12.39 -2.66
C ILE A 253 -23.85 13.88 -2.37
N ALA A 254 -24.38 14.76 -3.22
CA ALA A 254 -24.28 16.20 -3.09
C ALA A 254 -24.88 16.73 -1.77
N ALA A 255 -25.92 16.09 -1.24
CA ALA A 255 -26.50 16.41 0.06
C ALA A 255 -25.69 15.89 1.27
N GLY A 256 -24.56 15.20 1.05
CA GLY A 256 -23.76 14.58 2.11
C GLY A 256 -24.46 13.44 2.85
N LYS A 257 -25.48 12.83 2.23
CA LYS A 257 -26.27 11.73 2.84
C LYS A 257 -25.71 10.35 2.51
N SER A 258 -24.76 10.27 1.59
CA SER A 258 -24.05 9.04 1.25
C SER A 258 -22.95 8.74 2.28
N ARG A 259 -22.85 7.48 2.70
CA ARG A 259 -21.74 6.97 3.53
C ARG A 259 -20.88 5.95 2.79
N VAL A 260 -21.13 5.74 1.50
CA VAL A 260 -20.33 4.79 0.73
C VAL A 260 -19.04 5.46 0.27
N THR A 261 -17.98 4.65 0.18
CA THR A 261 -16.69 5.09 -0.34
C THR A 261 -16.65 5.02 -1.87
N TYR A 262 -17.37 4.08 -2.48
CA TYR A 262 -17.38 3.85 -3.92
C TYR A 262 -18.79 4.06 -4.47
N ALA A 263 -18.93 4.91 -5.48
CA ALA A 263 -20.22 5.21 -6.08
C ALA A 263 -20.15 5.19 -7.61
N THR A 264 -21.24 4.73 -8.21
CA THR A 264 -21.58 4.96 -9.61
C THR A 264 -22.62 6.07 -9.67
N VAL A 265 -22.41 7.04 -10.55
CA VAL A 265 -23.36 8.12 -10.82
C VAL A 265 -23.72 8.14 -12.30
N VAL A 266 -24.95 8.54 -12.57
CA VAL A 266 -25.43 8.78 -13.94
C VAL A 266 -25.90 10.22 -14.01
N GLY A 267 -25.43 10.94 -15.02
CA GLY A 267 -25.83 12.33 -15.22
C GLY A 267 -25.29 12.91 -16.52
N ASP A 268 -25.65 14.16 -16.76
CA ASP A 268 -25.30 14.89 -17.97
C ASP A 268 -24.07 15.75 -17.71
N VAL A 269 -23.08 15.65 -18.58
CA VAL A 269 -21.85 16.44 -18.49
C VAL A 269 -22.16 17.88 -18.90
N THR A 270 -22.03 18.82 -17.96
CA THR A 270 -22.34 20.24 -18.21
C THR A 270 -21.08 21.09 -18.37
N GLN A 271 -19.95 20.63 -17.84
CA GLN A 271 -18.68 21.35 -17.94
C GLN A 271 -17.51 20.38 -17.92
N VAL A 272 -16.46 20.69 -18.68
CA VAL A 272 -15.16 20.03 -18.62
C VAL A 272 -14.11 21.15 -18.62
N SER A 273 -13.31 21.24 -17.57
CA SER A 273 -12.20 22.19 -17.45
C SER A 273 -10.89 21.44 -17.21
N HIS A 274 -9.83 21.90 -17.87
CA HIS A 274 -8.48 21.40 -17.68
C HIS A 274 -7.68 22.44 -16.88
N GLU A 275 -7.16 22.03 -15.74
CA GLU A 275 -6.48 22.90 -14.78
C GLU A 275 -4.97 23.00 -15.07
N LEU A 276 -4.30 23.94 -14.40
CA LEU A 276 -2.88 24.23 -14.64
C LEU A 276 -1.94 23.17 -14.04
N ASP A 277 -2.43 22.40 -13.08
CA ASP A 277 -1.78 21.22 -12.50
C ASP A 277 -1.94 19.96 -13.37
N GLY A 278 -2.83 20.00 -14.38
CA GLY A 278 -3.08 18.91 -15.32
C GLY A 278 -4.34 18.09 -15.02
N ASP A 279 -5.10 18.44 -13.98
CA ASP A 279 -6.37 17.80 -13.64
C ASP A 279 -7.47 18.20 -14.63
N TYR A 280 -8.41 17.28 -14.90
CA TYR A 280 -9.70 17.64 -15.48
C TYR A 280 -10.78 17.61 -14.42
N HIS A 281 -11.44 18.75 -14.22
CA HIS A 281 -12.71 18.81 -13.51
C HIS A 281 -13.87 18.69 -14.49
N ILE A 282 -14.69 17.67 -14.27
CA ILE A 282 -15.89 17.40 -15.06
C ILE A 282 -17.09 17.61 -14.16
N ARG A 283 -17.94 18.57 -14.51
CA ARG A 283 -19.20 18.79 -13.80
C ARG A 283 -20.28 17.92 -14.43
N VAL A 284 -20.93 17.12 -13.60
CA VAL A 284 -22.04 16.27 -13.99
C VAL A 284 -23.29 16.66 -13.20
N GLU A 285 -24.39 16.87 -13.90
CA GLU A 285 -25.68 17.23 -13.31
C GLU A 285 -26.69 16.08 -13.40
N GLY A 286 -27.48 15.92 -12.34
CA GLY A 286 -28.53 14.92 -12.24
C GLY A 286 -29.42 15.18 -11.03
N GLY A 287 -30.73 14.94 -11.16
CA GLY A 287 -31.67 15.07 -10.04
C GLY A 287 -31.77 16.49 -9.45
N GLY A 288 -31.38 17.53 -10.21
CA GLY A 288 -31.35 18.92 -9.73
C GLY A 288 -30.15 19.29 -8.87
N ALA A 289 -29.15 18.41 -8.77
CA ALA A 289 -27.87 18.66 -8.10
C ALA A 289 -26.70 18.44 -9.08
N PHE A 290 -25.48 18.76 -8.63
CA PHE A 290 -24.27 18.50 -9.40
C PHE A 290 -23.24 17.75 -8.55
N LEU A 291 -22.35 17.04 -9.24
CA LEU A 291 -21.16 16.40 -8.69
C LEU A 291 -19.97 16.75 -9.58
N VAL A 292 -18.79 16.88 -8.98
CA VAL A 292 -17.55 17.05 -9.73
C VAL A 292 -16.87 15.69 -9.86
N LEU A 293 -16.41 15.35 -11.06
CA LEU A 293 -15.54 14.20 -11.29
C LEU A 293 -14.16 14.72 -11.62
N GLU A 294 -13.13 14.13 -11.01
CA GLU A 294 -11.76 14.57 -11.21
C GLU A 294 -10.94 13.50 -11.91
N ILE A 295 -10.45 13.83 -13.10
CA ILE A 295 -9.43 13.05 -13.80
C ILE A 295 -8.09 13.66 -13.45
N GLN A 296 -7.24 12.93 -12.76
CA GLN A 296 -5.90 13.44 -12.44
C GLN A 296 -4.93 13.05 -13.56
N PRO A 297 -3.87 13.82 -13.83
CA PRO A 297 -2.88 13.48 -14.84
C PRO A 297 -2.15 12.16 -14.52
N GLU A 298 -2.17 11.71 -13.26
CA GLU A 298 -1.72 10.38 -12.84
C GLU A 298 -2.68 9.25 -13.27
N PHE A 299 -3.94 9.58 -13.56
CA PHE A 299 -5.04 8.68 -13.95
C PHE A 299 -5.72 9.13 -15.25
N PRO A 300 -5.00 9.27 -16.37
CA PRO A 300 -5.57 9.85 -17.56
C PRO A 300 -6.62 8.92 -18.16
N ILE A 301 -7.87 9.36 -18.10
CA ILE A 301 -8.97 8.87 -18.93
C ILE A 301 -9.35 9.96 -19.92
N ALA A 302 -9.84 9.54 -21.09
CA ALA A 302 -10.37 10.49 -22.05
C ALA A 302 -11.54 11.24 -21.39
N PRO A 303 -11.54 12.58 -21.34
CA PRO A 303 -12.66 13.30 -20.77
C PRO A 303 -13.90 13.10 -21.63
N PRO A 304 -15.09 12.97 -21.03
CA PRO A 304 -16.35 12.91 -21.75
C PRO A 304 -16.65 14.26 -22.42
N HIS A 305 -17.60 14.28 -23.36
CA HIS A 305 -17.97 15.51 -24.04
C HIS A 305 -19.06 16.28 -23.30
N ILE A 306 -19.03 17.60 -23.37
CA ILE A 306 -20.11 18.45 -22.85
C ILE A 306 -21.42 18.12 -23.60
N GLY A 307 -22.52 17.98 -22.87
CA GLY A 307 -23.83 17.60 -23.37
C GLY A 307 -24.05 16.08 -23.49
N GLN A 308 -23.06 15.28 -23.08
CA GLN A 308 -23.16 13.83 -23.08
C GLN A 308 -23.70 13.31 -21.74
N GLN A 309 -24.67 12.40 -21.80
CA GLN A 309 -25.03 11.59 -20.63
C GLN A 309 -23.98 10.50 -20.43
N ILE A 310 -23.49 10.34 -19.20
CA ILE A 310 -22.49 9.34 -18.85
C ILE A 310 -22.91 8.54 -17.62
N THR A 311 -22.36 7.33 -17.51
CA THR A 311 -22.26 6.59 -16.26
C THR A 311 -20.80 6.67 -15.82
N ALA A 312 -20.54 7.22 -14.65
CA ALA A 312 -19.20 7.40 -14.10
C ALA A 312 -19.09 6.73 -12.74
N TRP A 313 -17.93 6.16 -12.40
CA TRP A 313 -17.71 5.53 -11.11
C TRP A 313 -16.34 5.89 -10.55
N GLY A 314 -16.29 6.05 -9.23
CA GLY A 314 -15.10 6.52 -8.54
C GLY A 314 -15.26 6.57 -7.03
N VAL A 315 -14.30 7.20 -6.37
CA VAL A 315 -14.24 7.30 -4.91
C VAL A 315 -14.93 8.58 -4.44
N VAL A 316 -15.96 8.45 -3.61
CA VAL A 316 -16.68 9.59 -3.06
C VAL A 316 -15.81 10.30 -2.04
N ARG A 317 -15.59 11.60 -2.26
CA ARG A 317 -14.87 12.49 -1.36
C ARG A 317 -15.61 13.82 -1.24
N HIS A 318 -15.41 14.49 -0.11
CA HIS A 318 -15.77 15.89 0.04
C HIS A 318 -14.50 16.72 -0.08
N ASP A 319 -14.45 17.62 -1.04
CA ASP A 319 -13.37 18.59 -1.10
C ASP A 319 -13.67 19.75 -0.15
N GLY A 320 -12.81 19.90 0.85
CA GLY A 320 -12.91 20.96 1.85
C GLY A 320 -12.49 22.34 1.32
N LEU A 321 -11.73 22.41 0.22
CA LEU A 321 -11.25 23.68 -0.32
C LEU A 321 -12.32 24.35 -1.19
N HIS A 322 -12.95 23.60 -2.09
CA HIS A 322 -14.00 24.08 -2.98
C HIS A 322 -15.42 23.86 -2.44
N ASN A 323 -15.57 23.11 -1.34
CA ASN A 323 -16.82 22.86 -0.63
C ASN A 323 -17.90 22.19 -1.51
N TRP A 324 -17.49 21.16 -2.24
CA TRP A 324 -18.37 20.29 -3.01
C TRP A 324 -18.05 18.81 -2.76
N TRP A 325 -18.97 17.94 -3.18
CA TRP A 325 -18.72 16.51 -3.25
C TRP A 325 -18.20 16.14 -4.63
N GLU A 326 -17.32 15.14 -4.66
CA GLU A 326 -16.63 14.71 -5.87
C GLU A 326 -16.44 13.20 -5.94
N LEU A 327 -16.24 12.70 -7.16
CA LEU A 327 -15.59 11.41 -7.40
C LEU A 327 -14.11 11.67 -7.68
N HIS A 328 -13.27 11.41 -6.68
CA HIS A 328 -11.84 11.65 -6.71
C HIS A 328 -11.07 10.45 -6.13
N PRO A 329 -10.27 9.74 -6.94
CA PRO A 329 -10.17 9.88 -8.38
C PRO A 329 -11.43 9.34 -9.09
N LEU A 330 -11.69 9.85 -10.30
CA LEU A 330 -12.59 9.19 -11.25
C LEU A 330 -11.90 7.93 -11.79
N ILE A 331 -12.51 6.76 -11.56
CA ILE A 331 -11.93 5.45 -11.91
C ILE A 331 -12.33 5.01 -13.32
N GLY A 332 -13.52 5.40 -13.79
CA GLY A 332 -13.94 5.13 -15.15
C GLY A 332 -15.29 5.75 -15.48
N TRP A 333 -15.60 5.81 -16.78
CA TRP A 333 -16.90 6.23 -17.26
C TRP A 333 -17.25 5.58 -18.60
N GLN A 334 -18.54 5.49 -18.90
CA GLN A 334 -19.08 5.02 -20.18
C GLN A 334 -20.18 5.96 -20.70
N PRO A 335 -20.33 6.09 -22.03
CA PRO A 335 -21.44 6.83 -22.64
C PRO A 335 -22.79 6.21 -22.27
N GLY A 336 -23.76 7.07 -21.93
CA GLY A 336 -25.13 6.68 -21.61
C GLY A 336 -25.29 6.05 -20.22
N ASN A 337 -26.46 5.49 -19.97
CA ASN A 337 -26.78 4.81 -18.71
C ASN A 337 -26.51 3.29 -18.83
N VAL A 338 -25.25 2.89 -18.62
CA VAL A 338 -24.85 1.47 -18.61
C VAL A 338 -25.08 0.79 -17.25
N ALA A 339 -25.48 1.56 -16.24
CA ALA A 339 -25.86 1.05 -14.92
C ALA A 339 -27.32 0.52 -14.87
N ALA A 340 -28.13 0.78 -15.91
CA ALA A 340 -29.49 0.27 -16.02
C ALA A 340 -29.50 -1.20 -16.48
N PRO A 341 -30.38 -2.06 -15.92
CA PRO A 341 -30.59 -3.40 -16.46
C PRO A 341 -31.00 -3.32 -17.95
N LEU A 342 -30.39 -4.15 -18.81
CA LEU A 342 -30.78 -4.28 -20.21
C LEU A 342 -32.30 -4.43 -20.32
N ARG A 343 -32.98 -3.43 -20.89
CA ARG A 343 -34.40 -3.56 -21.22
C ARG A 343 -34.54 -4.67 -22.24
N THR A 344 -35.07 -5.82 -21.83
CA THR A 344 -35.62 -6.82 -22.74
C THR A 344 -36.78 -6.15 -23.48
N GLY A 345 -36.54 -5.70 -24.71
CA GLY A 345 -37.55 -5.07 -25.55
C GLY A 345 -38.69 -6.05 -25.80
N THR A 346 -39.87 -5.74 -25.28
CA THR A 346 -41.12 -6.31 -25.75
C THR A 346 -41.36 -5.76 -27.15
N GLY A 347 -41.03 -6.54 -28.18
CA GLY A 347 -41.42 -6.25 -29.55
C GLY A 347 -42.94 -6.36 -29.67
N SER A 348 -43.64 -5.23 -29.73
CA SER A 348 -44.97 -5.16 -30.32
C SER A 348 -44.78 -5.09 -31.84
N SER A 349 -45.03 -6.20 -32.51
CA SER A 349 -45.30 -6.23 -33.95
C SER A 349 -46.73 -5.75 -34.19
N ASP A 350 -46.87 -4.60 -34.85
CA ASP A 350 -48.04 -4.29 -35.67
C ASP A 350 -47.91 -4.96 -37.05
#